data_AF-A0ABD3G3Q4-F1
#
_entry.id   AF-A0ABD3G3Q4-F1
#
_cell.length_a   1.000
_cell.length_b   1.000
_cell.length_c   1.000
_cell.angle_alpha   90.00
_cell.angle_beta   90.00
_cell.angle_gamma   90.00
#
_symmetry.space_group_name_H-M   'P 1'
#
loop_
_entity.id
_entity.type
_entity.pdbx_description
1 polymer ?
#
loop_
_entity_poly.entity_id
_entity_poly.type
_entity_poly.pdbx_seq_one_letter_code
_entity_poly.pdbx_strand_id
1 'polypeptide(L)'
;MTPPDFLLRVPPLKLHVRNATQTNGEPAVYELFCRLNKTREKQEEPVEVVQWSLWKTYEEFQAFDNQMRAARKSTFAKMMVTVAFAPGHRVRAFFHQDQTASFLEKRRAELDFYMQRVMLFPDVAEFSKREGCKVLADFIGAEQYMDCSGLLGPMSPSMNMSGVFSSSRGLLRDSTDSDNRASVVSATGAGDKISSRRKMCRLEIEEEIALRGGAHELKLFKKRARVFRKENDPVAAAEPFVEFMHKEYDPDFALWILRRFVRSIKSAEKREALCAAGGISIASIDAEDVEENRSQHQNYRLSVQEEEEADRQSRKYEQKLQTFSSSQRSSAGRVSDPAVSGRVSRKKANRQILERVNALSNGDIHTVTEFKQAAKALGNQEMSGQAFVDYLRSTFGKMAAEELLVLVVDVVPQPQVQQELRVALARKIPTPVLLDKDVKTKAKM
;
A
#
# COMPACT_ATOMS: atom_id res chain seq x y z
N MET A 1 43.52 15.38 -31.92
CA MET A 1 42.25 14.69 -31.61
C MET A 1 41.43 15.61 -30.73
N THR A 2 40.38 16.21 -31.28
CA THR A 2 39.38 16.96 -30.52
C THR A 2 38.58 15.99 -29.67
N PRO A 3 38.30 16.29 -28.38
CA PRO A 3 37.44 15.44 -27.57
C PRO A 3 36.04 15.36 -28.20
N PRO A 4 35.34 14.22 -28.08
CA PRO A 4 33.98 14.11 -28.59
C PRO A 4 33.05 15.11 -27.89
N ASP A 5 32.39 15.97 -28.68
CA ASP A 5 31.51 17.08 -28.28
C ASP A 5 30.29 16.70 -27.41
N PHE A 6 30.05 15.41 -27.16
CA PHE A 6 28.93 14.92 -26.36
C PHE A 6 29.03 15.26 -24.87
N LEU A 7 30.21 15.63 -24.36
CA LEU A 7 30.42 15.92 -22.94
C LEU A 7 30.09 17.38 -22.55
N LEU A 8 29.73 18.25 -23.50
CA LEU A 8 29.53 19.69 -23.25
C LEU A 8 28.14 20.23 -23.60
N ARG A 9 27.25 19.43 -24.21
CA ARG A 9 25.87 19.87 -24.45
C ARG A 9 25.03 19.71 -23.19
N VAL A 10 24.90 20.79 -22.43
CA VAL A 10 23.84 20.91 -21.42
C VAL A 10 22.50 20.78 -22.16
N PRO A 11 21.64 19.80 -21.84
CA PRO A 11 20.34 19.68 -22.47
C PRO A 11 19.57 20.99 -22.32
N PRO A 12 19.01 21.55 -23.41
CA PRO A 12 18.33 22.84 -23.35
C PRO A 12 17.05 22.77 -22.50
N LEU A 13 16.46 21.58 -22.36
CA LEU A 13 15.28 21.30 -21.55
C LEU A 13 15.65 20.72 -20.18
N LYS A 14 15.16 21.34 -19.11
CA LYS A 14 15.21 20.85 -17.74
C LYS A 14 13.80 20.51 -17.24
N LEU A 15 13.64 19.34 -16.64
CA LEU A 15 12.39 18.89 -16.02
C LEU A 15 12.59 18.67 -14.52
N HIS A 16 11.66 19.17 -13.72
CA HIS A 16 11.65 19.00 -12.27
C HIS A 16 10.25 18.75 -11.74
N VAL A 17 10.11 17.89 -10.74
CA VAL A 17 8.84 17.77 -10.00
C VAL A 17 8.95 18.59 -8.72
N ARG A 18 8.24 19.73 -8.61
CA ARG A 18 8.52 20.76 -7.58
C ARG A 18 7.51 20.82 -6.45
N ASN A 19 6.23 20.78 -6.78
CA ASN A 19 5.15 20.90 -5.82
C ASN A 19 4.31 19.63 -5.79
N ALA A 20 3.68 19.37 -4.65
CA ALA A 20 2.69 18.34 -4.48
C ALA A 20 1.48 18.95 -3.79
N THR A 21 0.32 18.80 -4.41
CA THR A 21 -0.94 19.26 -3.83
C THR A 21 -1.94 18.12 -3.80
N GLN A 22 -2.81 18.15 -2.81
CA GLN A 22 -3.91 17.23 -2.72
C GLN A 22 -5.11 18.01 -2.20
N THR A 23 -6.19 18.00 -2.98
CA THR A 23 -7.48 18.48 -2.54
C THR A 23 -8.23 17.31 -1.90
N ASN A 24 -8.95 17.57 -0.81
CA ASN A 24 -9.68 16.54 -0.06
C ASN A 24 -10.57 15.71 -1.02
N GLY A 25 -10.39 14.39 -1.03
CA GLY A 25 -11.14 13.45 -1.88
C GLY A 25 -10.56 13.18 -3.27
N GLU A 26 -9.62 14.00 -3.75
CA GLU A 26 -8.97 13.83 -5.06
C GLU A 26 -7.58 13.16 -4.93
N PRO A 27 -7.10 12.47 -5.99
CA PRO A 27 -5.76 11.92 -6.01
C PRO A 27 -4.72 13.04 -5.90
N ALA A 28 -3.62 12.76 -5.21
CA ALA A 28 -2.51 13.70 -5.10
C ALA A 28 -1.91 14.00 -6.48
N VAL A 29 -1.76 15.28 -6.78
CA VAL A 29 -1.17 15.78 -8.03
C VAL A 29 0.18 16.43 -7.76
N TYR A 30 1.08 16.31 -8.72
CA TYR A 30 2.46 16.78 -8.64
C TYR A 30 2.72 17.73 -9.79
N GLU A 31 3.35 18.86 -9.49
CA GLU A 31 3.73 19.85 -10.49
C GLU A 31 5.00 19.39 -11.20
N LEU A 32 4.88 19.07 -12.48
CA LEU A 32 5.97 18.87 -13.42
C LEU A 32 6.31 20.22 -14.07
N PHE A 33 7.40 20.82 -13.61
CA PHE A 33 7.95 22.07 -14.10
C PHE A 33 8.96 21.81 -15.21
N CYS A 34 8.72 22.45 -16.36
CA CYS A 34 9.55 22.38 -17.54
C CYS A 34 10.22 23.73 -17.78
N ARG A 35 11.53 23.74 -18.05
CA ARG A 35 12.28 24.94 -18.43
C ARG A 35 13.15 24.66 -19.64
N LEU A 36 12.87 25.36 -20.72
CA LEU A 36 13.63 25.35 -21.95
C LEU A 36 14.49 26.62 -22.04
N ASN A 37 15.79 26.46 -22.20
CA ASN A 37 16.70 27.54 -22.53
C ASN A 37 16.95 27.53 -24.04
N LYS A 38 16.49 28.55 -24.76
CA LYS A 38 16.77 28.70 -26.20
C LYS A 38 18.12 29.40 -26.35
N THR A 39 19.11 28.71 -26.88
CA THR A 39 20.37 29.32 -27.31
C THR A 39 20.20 29.86 -28.73
N ARG A 40 20.18 31.19 -28.90
CA ARG A 40 20.40 31.82 -30.21
C ARG A 40 21.90 31.79 -30.51
N GLU A 41 22.28 31.34 -31.70
CA GLU A 41 23.69 31.25 -32.15
C GLU A 41 24.38 32.61 -32.33
N LYS A 42 23.67 33.74 -32.16
CA LYS A 42 24.26 35.07 -32.21
C LYS A 42 24.52 35.58 -30.79
N GLN A 43 25.81 35.64 -30.44
CA GLN A 43 26.34 36.29 -29.24
C GLN A 43 25.70 37.68 -29.09
N GLU A 44 25.11 37.95 -27.90
CA GLU A 44 24.72 39.26 -27.31
C GLU A 44 23.24 39.45 -26.88
N GLU A 45 22.31 38.53 -27.16
CA GLU A 45 20.95 38.62 -26.59
C GLU A 45 20.74 37.68 -25.39
N PRO A 46 19.93 38.08 -24.37
CA PRO A 46 19.65 37.23 -23.22
C PRO A 46 18.99 35.92 -23.67
N VAL A 47 19.47 34.80 -23.12
CA VAL A 47 18.92 33.45 -23.35
C VAL A 47 17.41 33.49 -23.13
N GLU A 48 16.63 33.30 -24.20
CA GLU A 48 15.17 33.26 -24.11
C GLU A 48 14.78 31.99 -23.36
N VAL A 49 14.21 32.15 -22.16
CA VAL A 49 13.79 31.04 -21.30
C VAL A 49 12.28 30.89 -21.41
N VAL A 50 11.84 29.74 -21.90
CA VAL A 50 10.43 29.35 -21.90
C VAL A 50 10.21 28.37 -20.74
N GLN A 51 9.19 28.64 -19.93
CA GLN A 51 8.84 27.78 -18.79
C GLN A 51 7.34 27.50 -18.78
N TRP A 52 6.99 26.27 -18.42
CA TRP A 52 5.60 25.85 -18.25
C TRP A 52 5.51 24.77 -17.19
N SER A 53 4.31 24.59 -16.62
CA SER A 53 4.05 23.59 -15.60
C SER A 53 2.82 22.76 -15.97
N LEU A 54 2.89 21.47 -15.68
CA LEU A 54 1.77 20.54 -15.77
C LEU A 54 1.51 19.92 -14.41
N TRP A 55 0.25 19.63 -14.11
CA TRP A 55 -0.13 18.88 -12.91
C TRP A 55 -0.44 17.45 -13.29
N LYS A 56 0.28 16.51 -12.69
CA LYS A 56 0.21 15.08 -13.01
C LYS A 56 0.01 14.23 -11.76
N THR A 57 -0.86 13.25 -11.85
CA THR A 57 -1.06 12.23 -10.81
C THR A 57 0.05 11.19 -10.84
N TYR A 58 0.24 10.45 -9.74
CA TYR A 58 1.20 9.36 -9.70
C TYR A 58 0.89 8.27 -10.76
N GLU A 59 -0.39 8.01 -11.00
CA GLU A 59 -0.91 7.08 -11.99
C GLU A 59 -0.53 7.52 -13.41
N GLU A 60 -0.56 8.82 -13.71
CA GLU A 60 -0.08 9.34 -15.00
C GLU A 60 1.43 9.17 -15.18
N PHE A 61 2.24 9.41 -14.13
CA PHE A 61 3.68 9.09 -14.18
C PHE A 61 3.92 7.60 -14.41
N GLN A 62 3.10 6.73 -13.81
CA GLN A 62 3.18 5.29 -14.01
C GLN A 62 2.75 4.87 -15.42
N ALA A 63 1.72 5.51 -15.98
CA ALA A 63 1.30 5.29 -17.36
C ALA A 63 2.39 5.70 -18.36
N PHE A 64 3.03 6.86 -18.13
CA PHE A 64 4.19 7.32 -18.88
C PHE A 64 5.34 6.31 -18.84
N ASP A 65 5.71 5.84 -17.66
CA ASP A 65 6.76 4.83 -17.45
C ASP A 65 6.44 3.51 -18.18
N ASN A 66 5.19 3.06 -18.13
CA ASN A 66 4.73 1.89 -18.87
C ASN A 66 4.84 2.09 -20.39
N GLN A 67 4.46 3.25 -20.93
CA GLN A 67 4.56 3.56 -22.36
C GLN A 67 6.01 3.60 -22.83
N MET A 68 6.89 4.24 -22.05
CA MET A 68 8.34 4.27 -22.30
C MET A 68 8.95 2.87 -22.37
N ARG A 69 8.49 1.93 -21.54
CA ARG A 69 8.94 0.53 -21.56
C ARG A 69 8.25 -0.33 -22.62
N ALA A 70 7.00 -0.02 -22.98
CA ALA A 70 6.21 -0.80 -23.94
C ALA A 70 6.70 -0.65 -25.39
N ALA A 71 7.35 0.46 -25.72
CA ALA A 71 7.90 0.73 -27.04
C ALA A 71 9.15 -0.14 -27.33
N ARG A 72 8.98 -1.46 -27.46
CA ARG A 72 10.07 -2.46 -27.59
C ARG A 72 11.05 -2.21 -28.75
N LYS A 73 10.63 -1.43 -29.76
CA LYS A 73 11.46 -1.03 -30.91
C LYS A 73 12.25 0.27 -30.68
N SER A 74 11.98 1.00 -29.60
CA SER A 74 12.67 2.25 -29.23
C SER A 74 13.95 1.96 -28.43
N THR A 75 15.01 2.73 -28.70
CA THR A 75 16.25 2.76 -27.92
C THR A 75 15.98 3.09 -26.45
N PHE A 76 15.03 3.97 -26.17
CA PHE A 76 14.65 4.37 -24.81
C PHE A 76 14.11 3.21 -23.98
N ALA A 77 13.34 2.28 -24.57
CA ALA A 77 12.82 1.13 -23.83
C ALA A 77 13.93 0.23 -23.28
N LYS A 78 15.04 0.09 -24.01
CA LYS A 78 16.24 -0.64 -23.53
C LYS A 78 16.92 0.11 -22.39
N MET A 79 17.00 1.44 -22.47
CA MET A 79 17.61 2.28 -21.43
C MET A 79 16.76 2.34 -20.16
N MET A 80 15.44 2.29 -20.29
CA MET A 80 14.49 2.28 -19.16
C MET A 80 14.67 1.07 -18.21
N VAL A 81 15.41 0.04 -18.62
CA VAL A 81 15.83 -1.07 -17.72
C VAL A 81 16.76 -0.56 -16.61
N THR A 82 17.56 0.47 -16.90
CA THR A 82 18.49 1.08 -15.93
C THR A 82 17.80 2.07 -14.98
N VAL A 83 16.57 2.47 -15.30
CA VAL A 83 15.80 3.45 -14.52
C VAL A 83 14.66 2.76 -13.78
N ALA A 84 14.81 2.69 -12.46
CA ALA A 84 13.75 2.23 -11.58
C ALA A 84 12.68 3.32 -11.44
N PHE A 85 11.42 2.94 -11.67
CA PHE A 85 10.27 3.80 -11.37
C PHE A 85 10.11 4.05 -9.87
N ALA A 86 9.43 5.14 -9.52
CA ALA A 86 9.11 5.47 -8.14
C ALA A 86 8.35 4.31 -7.45
N PRO A 87 8.73 3.88 -6.23
CA PRO A 87 8.10 2.73 -5.59
C PRO A 87 6.61 2.94 -5.28
N GLY A 88 5.80 1.94 -5.61
CA GLY A 88 4.41 1.86 -5.14
C GLY A 88 4.34 1.58 -3.63
N HIS A 89 4.06 2.60 -2.82
CA HIS A 89 3.93 2.47 -1.36
C HIS A 89 2.59 1.85 -0.93
N ARG A 90 2.32 0.60 -1.33
CA ARG A 90 1.03 -0.12 -1.15
C ARG A 90 0.61 -0.35 0.32
N VAL A 91 1.53 -0.19 1.28
CA VAL A 91 1.31 -0.49 2.72
C VAL A 91 0.80 0.75 3.50
N ARG A 92 0.65 1.90 2.86
CA ARG A 92 0.32 3.18 3.52
C ARG A 92 -1.17 3.58 3.46
N ALA A 93 -2.02 2.75 2.87
CA ALA A 93 -3.46 2.98 2.73
C ALA A 93 -4.26 2.88 4.05
N PHE A 94 -3.62 2.57 5.18
CA PHE A 94 -4.28 2.54 6.49
C PHE A 94 -4.21 3.93 7.13
N PHE A 95 -5.38 4.58 7.29
CA PHE A 95 -5.52 5.99 7.67
C PHE A 95 -4.78 6.99 6.75
N HIS A 96 -4.66 6.68 5.46
CA HIS A 96 -4.13 7.62 4.45
C HIS A 96 -2.77 8.23 4.79
N GLN A 97 -1.82 7.38 5.19
CA GLN A 97 -0.44 7.82 5.40
C GLN A 97 0.21 8.32 4.10
N ASP A 98 -0.36 7.95 2.96
CA ASP A 98 -0.04 8.42 1.63
C ASP A 98 -0.59 9.82 1.28
N GLN A 99 -1.41 10.42 2.15
CA GLN A 99 -1.92 11.79 2.00
C GLN A 99 -1.22 12.81 2.92
N THR A 100 -0.27 12.34 3.74
CA THR A 100 0.48 13.23 4.63
C THR A 100 1.44 14.11 3.84
N ALA A 101 1.59 15.38 4.22
CA ALA A 101 2.55 16.29 3.58
C ALA A 101 3.98 15.70 3.51
N SER A 102 4.42 15.02 4.57
CA SER A 102 5.72 14.33 4.58
C SER A 102 5.85 13.21 3.55
N PHE A 103 4.75 12.54 3.22
CA PHE A 103 4.73 11.51 2.19
C PHE A 103 4.64 12.11 0.80
N LEU A 104 3.79 13.13 0.61
CA LEU A 104 3.68 13.85 -0.66
C LEU A 104 5.04 14.44 -1.05
N GLU A 105 5.77 15.03 -0.10
CA GLU A 105 7.13 15.54 -0.35
C GLU A 105 8.11 14.40 -0.70
N LYS A 106 8.05 13.28 0.04
CA LYS A 106 8.88 12.12 -0.28
C LYS A 106 8.58 11.59 -1.69
N ARG A 107 7.30 11.46 -2.05
CA ARG A 107 6.87 10.98 -3.36
C ARG A 107 7.23 11.96 -4.47
N ARG A 108 7.10 13.27 -4.23
CA ARG A 108 7.59 14.32 -5.13
C ARG A 108 9.08 14.15 -5.39
N ALA A 109 9.89 13.97 -4.34
CA ALA A 109 11.33 13.74 -4.49
C ALA A 109 11.66 12.46 -5.27
N GLU A 110 10.91 11.37 -5.03
CA GLU A 110 11.05 10.11 -5.77
C GLU A 110 10.71 10.29 -7.27
N LEU A 111 9.64 11.04 -7.59
CA LEU A 111 9.23 11.34 -8.97
C LEU A 111 10.20 12.30 -9.68
N ASP A 112 10.70 13.32 -8.98
CA ASP A 112 11.72 14.25 -9.48
C ASP A 112 13.01 13.51 -9.85
N PHE A 113 13.47 12.63 -8.96
CA PHE A 113 14.65 11.80 -9.22
C PHE A 113 14.45 10.84 -10.41
N TYR A 114 13.26 10.26 -10.54
CA TYR A 114 12.91 9.45 -11.71
C TYR A 114 12.97 10.27 -13.01
N MET A 115 12.35 11.45 -13.04
CA MET A 115 12.36 12.32 -14.22
C MET A 115 13.76 12.78 -14.58
N GLN A 116 14.57 13.17 -13.60
CA GLN A 116 15.97 13.55 -13.82
C GLN A 116 16.77 12.41 -14.44
N ARG A 117 16.53 11.16 -14.05
CA ARG A 117 17.18 10.00 -14.67
C ARG A 117 16.74 9.74 -16.10
N VAL A 118 15.46 9.89 -16.41
CA VAL A 118 14.96 9.79 -17.78
C VAL A 118 15.62 10.86 -18.66
N MET A 119 15.80 12.07 -18.13
CA MET A 119 16.45 13.19 -18.83
C MET A 119 17.97 13.00 -19.06
N LEU A 120 18.60 11.96 -18.49
CA LEU A 120 19.98 11.60 -18.80
C LEU A 120 20.12 10.76 -20.07
N PHE A 121 19.00 10.30 -20.65
CA PHE A 121 19.04 9.54 -21.88
C PHE A 121 19.45 10.45 -23.05
N PRO A 122 20.41 10.03 -23.89
CA PRO A 122 20.79 10.76 -25.09
C PRO A 122 19.57 11.04 -25.95
N ASP A 123 19.46 12.26 -26.47
CA ASP A 123 18.48 12.71 -27.46
C ASP A 123 17.01 12.58 -27.03
N VAL A 124 16.72 12.19 -25.78
CA VAL A 124 15.36 11.97 -25.27
C VAL A 124 14.48 13.20 -25.37
N ALA A 125 15.09 14.38 -25.23
CA ALA A 125 14.45 15.69 -25.30
C ALA A 125 14.72 16.43 -26.64
N GLU A 126 15.34 15.76 -27.61
CA GLU A 126 15.62 16.34 -28.93
C GLU A 126 14.47 16.07 -29.91
N PHE A 127 13.33 16.74 -29.67
CA PHE A 127 12.09 16.52 -30.41
C PHE A 127 12.11 17.02 -31.87
N SER A 128 13.10 17.84 -32.24
CA SER A 128 13.30 18.27 -33.63
C SER A 128 13.86 17.15 -34.51
N LYS A 129 14.36 16.05 -33.92
CA LYS A 129 14.90 14.89 -34.63
C LYS A 129 14.01 13.66 -34.45
N ARG A 130 14.12 12.74 -35.40
CA ARG A 130 13.43 11.44 -35.39
C ARG A 130 13.82 10.53 -34.23
N GLU A 131 14.98 10.79 -33.64
CA GLU A 131 15.52 10.04 -32.50
C GLU A 131 14.92 10.48 -31.17
N GLY A 132 14.20 11.61 -31.14
CA GLY A 132 13.55 12.12 -29.94
C GLY A 132 12.44 11.21 -29.40
N CYS A 133 12.11 11.40 -28.12
CA CYS A 133 11.09 10.59 -27.47
C CYS A 133 9.69 11.22 -27.60
N LYS A 134 8.86 10.66 -28.49
CA LYS A 134 7.45 11.10 -28.62
C LYS A 134 6.65 10.96 -27.32
N VAL A 135 6.83 9.86 -26.60
CA VAL A 135 6.12 9.62 -25.32
C VAL A 135 6.45 10.71 -24.29
N LEU A 136 7.71 11.18 -24.26
CA LEU A 136 8.10 12.29 -23.39
C LEU A 136 7.50 13.61 -23.88
N ALA A 137 7.54 13.88 -25.19
CA ALA A 137 6.96 15.09 -25.78
C ALA A 137 5.46 15.22 -25.46
N ASP A 138 4.69 14.13 -25.65
CA ASP A 138 3.27 14.07 -25.36
C ASP A 138 3.00 14.26 -23.85
N PHE A 139 3.81 13.62 -22.99
CA PHE A 139 3.65 13.69 -21.53
C PHE A 139 3.87 15.09 -20.96
N ILE A 140 4.82 15.86 -21.53
CA ILE A 140 5.13 17.23 -21.10
C ILE A 140 4.40 18.30 -21.91
N GLY A 141 3.59 17.93 -22.90
CA GLY A 141 2.92 18.88 -23.80
C GLY A 141 3.90 19.73 -24.61
N ALA A 142 5.00 19.13 -25.09
CA ALA A 142 6.10 19.83 -25.76
C ALA A 142 5.67 20.54 -27.05
N GLU A 143 4.64 20.04 -27.75
CA GLU A 143 4.18 20.56 -29.05
C GLU A 143 3.80 22.06 -29.01
N GLN A 144 3.39 22.56 -27.85
CA GLN A 144 3.01 23.97 -27.68
C GLN A 144 4.20 24.91 -27.48
N TYR A 145 5.38 24.37 -27.15
CA TYR A 145 6.55 25.14 -26.70
C TYR A 145 7.84 24.82 -27.47
N MET A 146 7.88 23.71 -28.21
CA MET A 146 9.05 23.17 -28.89
C MET A 146 8.69 22.65 -30.28
N ASP A 147 9.66 22.67 -31.18
CA ASP A 147 9.53 22.02 -32.48
C ASP A 147 9.56 20.49 -32.30
N CYS A 148 8.42 19.85 -32.59
CA CYS A 148 8.23 18.41 -32.54
C CYS A 148 8.05 17.79 -33.94
N SER A 149 8.35 18.55 -35.01
CA SER A 149 8.17 18.10 -36.40
C SER A 149 8.96 16.84 -36.72
N GLY A 150 10.14 16.66 -36.11
CA GLY A 150 10.99 15.48 -36.28
C GLY A 150 10.39 14.18 -35.74
N LEU A 151 9.42 14.25 -34.82
CA LEU A 151 8.74 13.09 -34.21
C LEU A 151 7.61 12.54 -35.08
N LEU A 152 7.20 13.26 -36.12
CA LEU A 152 6.19 12.81 -37.08
C LEU A 152 6.84 11.79 -38.03
N GLY A 153 6.49 10.51 -37.85
CA GLY A 153 6.81 9.48 -38.84
C GLY A 153 6.16 9.78 -40.20
N PRO A 154 6.61 9.14 -41.29
CA PRO A 154 6.00 9.34 -42.61
C PRO A 154 4.49 9.12 -42.53
N MET A 155 3.73 10.18 -42.82
CA MET A 155 2.27 10.21 -42.73
C MET A 155 1.66 9.05 -43.53
N SER A 156 0.76 8.31 -42.88
CA SER A 156 -0.46 7.88 -43.55
C SER A 156 -1.55 8.93 -43.23
N PRO A 157 -2.40 9.32 -44.19
CA PRO A 157 -3.28 10.47 -44.02
C PRO A 157 -4.52 10.15 -43.17
N SER A 158 -4.93 11.17 -42.42
CA SER A 158 -6.24 11.40 -41.80
C SER A 158 -6.67 10.50 -40.62
N MET A 159 -6.80 11.10 -39.45
CA MET A 159 -8.12 11.48 -38.93
C MET A 159 -7.93 12.48 -37.79
N ASN A 160 -8.57 13.65 -37.95
CA ASN A 160 -8.73 14.66 -36.92
C ASN A 160 -9.32 14.03 -35.66
N MET A 161 -8.66 14.21 -34.51
CA MET A 161 -9.35 14.38 -33.23
C MET A 161 -8.58 15.40 -32.40
N SER A 162 -8.99 16.65 -32.53
CA SER A 162 -8.86 17.66 -31.47
C SER A 162 -9.66 17.20 -30.26
N GLY A 163 -9.03 16.42 -29.38
CA GLY A 163 -9.57 16.05 -28.07
C GLY A 163 -9.22 17.10 -27.04
N VAL A 164 -10.03 18.15 -26.98
CA VAL A 164 -10.00 19.21 -25.96
C VAL A 164 -10.07 18.58 -24.57
N PHE A 165 -9.05 18.80 -23.74
CA PHE A 165 -9.16 18.61 -22.30
C PHE A 165 -10.09 19.71 -21.75
N SER A 166 -11.39 19.43 -21.70
CA SER A 166 -12.36 20.24 -20.99
C SER A 166 -12.62 19.65 -19.60
N SER A 167 -12.15 20.38 -18.59
CA SER A 167 -12.63 20.28 -17.22
C SER A 167 -14.09 20.74 -17.15
N SER A 168 -14.94 20.00 -16.40
CA SER A 168 -15.86 20.51 -15.36
C SER A 168 -17.22 19.82 -15.32
N ARG A 169 -17.61 19.44 -14.09
CA ARG A 169 -18.92 19.55 -13.41
C ARG A 169 -20.18 18.94 -14.07
N GLY A 170 -20.89 18.19 -13.24
CA GLY A 170 -21.99 17.33 -13.63
C GLY A 170 -23.35 18.00 -13.87
N LEU A 171 -24.30 17.16 -14.28
CA LEU A 171 -25.72 17.26 -13.97
C LEU A 171 -26.42 15.95 -14.34
N LEU A 172 -27.33 15.57 -13.46
CA LEU A 172 -28.28 14.46 -13.51
C LEU A 172 -29.01 14.32 -14.85
N ARG A 173 -29.22 13.08 -15.32
CA ARG A 173 -30.57 12.51 -15.53
C ARG A 173 -30.56 11.03 -15.91
N ASP A 174 -31.54 10.33 -15.34
CA ASP A 174 -31.92 8.93 -15.50
C ASP A 174 -32.11 8.44 -16.96
N SER A 175 -31.93 7.13 -17.17
CA SER A 175 -33.04 6.22 -17.58
C SER A 175 -32.52 4.88 -18.16
N THR A 176 -32.72 3.83 -17.35
CA THR A 176 -33.40 2.56 -17.66
C THR A 176 -32.80 1.52 -18.65
N ASP A 177 -32.51 0.35 -18.05
CA ASP A 177 -32.53 -1.05 -18.51
C ASP A 177 -32.21 -1.44 -19.96
N SER A 178 -31.29 -2.39 -20.11
CA SER A 178 -31.70 -3.79 -20.31
C SER A 178 -30.53 -4.76 -20.24
N ASP A 179 -30.79 -5.83 -19.47
CA ASP A 179 -30.00 -7.05 -19.37
C ASP A 179 -29.67 -7.64 -20.75
N ASN A 180 -28.42 -8.06 -20.94
CA ASN A 180 -28.17 -9.23 -21.75
C ASN A 180 -27.08 -10.13 -21.17
N ARG A 181 -27.56 -11.31 -20.81
CA ARG A 181 -26.91 -12.44 -20.16
C ARG A 181 -26.16 -13.26 -21.20
N ALA A 182 -24.85 -13.46 -21.06
CA ALA A 182 -24.16 -14.75 -21.23
C ALA A 182 -22.62 -14.65 -21.15
N SER A 183 -22.08 -15.34 -20.14
CA SER A 183 -20.85 -16.16 -20.15
C SER A 183 -19.52 -15.58 -20.65
N VAL A 184 -18.57 -15.40 -19.73
CA VAL A 184 -17.21 -15.96 -19.88
C VAL A 184 -16.70 -16.41 -18.51
N VAL A 185 -16.61 -17.73 -18.33
CA VAL A 185 -15.85 -18.38 -17.26
C VAL A 185 -14.40 -17.93 -17.38
N SER A 186 -13.95 -17.08 -16.47
CA SER A 186 -12.56 -16.65 -16.40
C SER A 186 -11.78 -17.63 -15.53
N ALA A 187 -10.97 -18.46 -16.19
CA ALA A 187 -9.95 -19.31 -15.57
C ALA A 187 -8.80 -18.44 -15.04
N THR A 188 -9.00 -17.82 -13.86
CA THR A 188 -7.97 -17.04 -13.14
C THR A 188 -7.84 -17.62 -11.73
N GLY A 189 -7.08 -18.72 -11.59
CA GLY A 189 -6.99 -19.41 -10.29
C GLY A 189 -5.59 -19.84 -9.83
N ALA A 190 -4.60 -19.98 -10.72
CA ALA A 190 -3.31 -20.58 -10.35
C ALA A 190 -2.25 -19.55 -9.88
N GLY A 191 -2.18 -18.38 -10.53
CA GLY A 191 -1.15 -17.37 -10.24
C GLY A 191 -1.27 -16.70 -8.87
N ASP A 192 -2.51 -16.42 -8.43
CA ASP A 192 -2.76 -15.73 -7.17
C ASP A 192 -2.53 -16.63 -5.95
N LYS A 193 -2.83 -17.94 -6.07
CA LYS A 193 -2.59 -18.92 -4.99
C LYS A 193 -1.09 -19.08 -4.70
N ILE A 194 -0.27 -19.17 -5.74
CA ILE A 194 1.20 -19.29 -5.60
C ILE A 194 1.80 -18.02 -4.97
N SER A 195 1.30 -16.84 -5.37
CA SER A 195 1.73 -15.55 -4.80
C SER A 195 1.34 -15.41 -3.32
N SER A 196 0.12 -15.84 -2.97
CA SER A 196 -0.37 -15.85 -1.58
C SER A 196 0.47 -16.77 -0.69
N ARG A 197 0.75 -18.01 -1.15
CA ARG A 197 1.52 -18.98 -0.38
C ARG A 197 2.96 -18.54 -0.10
N ARG A 198 3.63 -17.93 -1.08
CA ARG A 198 4.98 -17.37 -0.88
C ARG A 198 5.02 -16.31 0.21
N LYS A 199 3.94 -15.53 0.37
CA LYS A 199 3.82 -14.55 1.45
C LYS A 199 3.63 -15.24 2.79
N MET A 200 2.83 -16.29 2.85
CA MET A 200 2.63 -17.09 4.07
C MET A 200 3.93 -17.70 4.58
N CYS A 201 4.70 -18.40 3.73
CA CYS A 201 5.99 -18.97 4.15
C CYS A 201 6.97 -17.89 4.64
N ARG A 202 6.92 -16.67 4.07
CA ARG A 202 7.74 -15.56 4.59
C ARG A 202 7.27 -15.12 5.98
N LEU A 203 5.96 -14.98 6.19
CA LEU A 203 5.40 -14.54 7.47
C LEU A 203 5.68 -15.56 8.57
N GLU A 204 5.50 -16.86 8.30
CA GLU A 204 5.82 -17.95 9.24
C GLU A 204 7.28 -17.89 9.72
N ILE A 205 8.22 -17.71 8.79
CA ILE A 205 9.64 -17.57 9.16
C ILE A 205 9.87 -16.32 10.03
N GLU A 206 9.24 -15.20 9.66
CA GLU A 206 9.42 -13.94 10.40
C GLU A 206 8.81 -14.01 11.82
N GLU A 207 7.68 -14.69 11.97
CA GLU A 207 7.00 -14.91 13.26
C GLU A 207 7.81 -15.86 14.14
N GLU A 208 8.23 -17.01 13.62
CA GLU A 208 8.96 -18.02 14.40
C GLU A 208 10.34 -17.51 14.86
N ILE A 209 11.06 -16.77 14.00
CA ILE A 209 12.32 -16.12 14.41
C ILE A 209 12.06 -15.03 15.46
N ALA A 210 10.95 -14.29 15.36
CA ALA A 210 10.59 -13.30 16.38
C ALA A 210 10.23 -13.95 17.71
N LEU A 211 9.58 -15.12 17.69
CA LEU A 211 9.20 -15.87 18.87
C LEU A 211 10.41 -16.45 19.60
N ARG A 212 11.38 -17.04 18.87
CA ARG A 212 12.57 -17.68 19.46
C ARG A 212 13.69 -16.70 19.79
N GLY A 213 13.97 -15.77 18.87
CA GLY A 213 15.14 -14.90 18.88
C GLY A 213 14.87 -13.42 19.12
N GLY A 214 13.59 -13.05 19.20
CA GLY A 214 13.17 -11.68 19.36
C GLY A 214 13.47 -10.78 18.15
N ALA A 215 13.33 -9.47 18.35
CA ALA A 215 13.41 -8.48 17.28
C ALA A 215 14.82 -8.30 16.69
N HIS A 216 15.87 -8.72 17.40
CA HIS A 216 17.26 -8.57 16.96
C HIS A 216 17.62 -9.62 15.91
N GLU A 217 17.37 -10.90 16.20
CA GLU A 217 17.61 -12.00 15.26
C GLU A 217 16.77 -11.85 14.00
N LEU A 218 15.50 -11.44 14.14
CA LEU A 218 14.65 -11.14 12.97
C LEU A 218 15.25 -10.06 12.06
N LYS A 219 15.90 -9.03 12.64
CA LYS A 219 16.57 -7.99 11.84
C LYS A 219 17.81 -8.55 11.12
N LEU A 220 18.60 -9.38 11.79
CA LEU A 220 19.77 -10.03 11.20
C LEU A 220 19.38 -10.95 10.04
N PHE A 221 18.38 -11.81 10.26
CA PHE A 221 17.80 -12.66 9.22
C PHE A 221 17.31 -11.82 8.02
N LYS A 222 16.51 -10.77 8.26
CA LYS A 222 16.01 -9.89 7.19
C LYS A 222 17.14 -9.23 6.41
N LYS A 223 18.22 -8.83 7.07
CA LYS A 223 19.40 -8.26 6.43
C LYS A 223 20.06 -9.29 5.50
N ARG A 224 20.26 -10.53 5.97
CA ARG A 224 20.86 -11.59 5.14
C ARG A 224 19.96 -12.09 4.01
N ALA A 225 18.68 -12.28 4.28
CA ALA A 225 17.69 -12.61 3.25
C ALA A 225 17.61 -11.54 2.15
N ARG A 226 17.82 -10.26 2.49
CA ARG A 226 17.89 -9.17 1.50
C ARG A 226 19.15 -9.25 0.64
N VAL A 227 20.30 -9.57 1.24
CA VAL A 227 21.57 -9.75 0.51
C VAL A 227 21.44 -10.91 -0.49
N PHE A 228 20.96 -12.07 -0.04
CA PHE A 228 20.67 -13.23 -0.91
C PHE A 228 19.79 -12.86 -2.12
N ARG A 229 18.75 -12.05 -1.90
CA ARG A 229 17.85 -11.63 -2.99
C ARG A 229 18.48 -10.65 -3.96
N LYS A 230 19.42 -9.82 -3.50
CA LYS A 230 20.06 -8.76 -4.29
C LYS A 230 21.24 -9.27 -5.12
N GLU A 231 21.90 -10.33 -4.66
CA GLU A 231 23.01 -10.96 -5.38
C GLU A 231 22.52 -11.56 -6.70
N ASN A 232 23.24 -11.35 -7.79
CA ASN A 232 22.78 -11.80 -9.12
C ASN A 232 23.15 -13.26 -9.38
N ASP A 233 24.31 -13.70 -8.87
CA ASP A 233 24.77 -15.07 -8.99
C ASP A 233 24.03 -15.99 -7.98
N PRO A 234 23.27 -16.99 -8.45
CA PRO A 234 22.54 -17.92 -7.59
C PRO A 234 23.43 -18.71 -6.62
N VAL A 235 24.62 -19.14 -7.05
CA VAL A 235 25.53 -19.99 -6.27
C VAL A 235 26.26 -19.14 -5.23
N ALA A 236 26.82 -18.00 -5.65
CA ALA A 236 27.47 -17.07 -4.74
C ALA A 236 26.49 -16.43 -3.73
N ALA A 237 25.19 -16.41 -4.02
CA ALA A 237 24.15 -16.04 -3.07
C ALA A 237 23.86 -17.14 -2.04
N ALA A 238 23.81 -18.40 -2.48
CA ALA A 238 23.34 -19.53 -1.70
C ALA A 238 24.31 -19.95 -0.59
N GLU A 239 25.60 -20.12 -0.91
CA GLU A 239 26.59 -20.62 0.06
C GLU A 239 26.69 -19.71 1.31
N PRO A 240 26.87 -18.37 1.19
CA PRO A 240 26.99 -17.52 2.37
C PRO A 240 25.68 -17.40 3.15
N PHE A 241 24.54 -17.68 2.50
CA PHE A 241 23.25 -17.68 3.17
C PHE A 241 23.07 -18.95 4.01
N VAL A 242 23.40 -20.13 3.47
CA VAL A 242 23.35 -21.40 4.21
C VAL A 242 24.36 -21.42 5.35
N GLU A 243 25.58 -20.93 5.11
CA GLU A 243 26.60 -20.81 6.17
C GLU A 243 26.10 -19.94 7.34
N PHE A 244 25.47 -18.80 7.03
CA PHE A 244 24.82 -17.96 8.03
C PHE A 244 23.72 -18.72 8.79
N MET A 245 22.90 -19.51 8.10
CA MET A 245 21.82 -20.27 8.73
C MET A 245 22.35 -21.29 9.73
N HIS A 246 23.40 -22.04 9.37
CA HIS A 246 24.01 -23.04 10.26
C HIS A 246 24.82 -22.42 11.40
N LYS A 247 25.30 -21.18 11.24
CA LYS A 247 26.05 -20.48 12.28
C LYS A 247 25.15 -19.86 13.35
N GLU A 248 24.01 -19.31 12.94
CA GLU A 248 23.16 -18.50 13.83
C GLU A 248 21.99 -19.30 14.43
N TYR A 249 21.60 -20.42 13.82
CA TYR A 249 20.46 -21.23 14.27
C TYR A 249 20.87 -22.68 14.52
N ASP A 250 20.14 -23.34 15.41
CA ASP A 250 20.29 -24.77 15.60
C ASP A 250 19.99 -25.54 14.29
N PRO A 251 20.62 -26.71 14.05
CA PRO A 251 20.53 -27.40 12.77
C PRO A 251 19.09 -27.71 12.32
N ASP A 252 18.22 -28.09 13.27
CA ASP A 252 16.82 -28.43 13.00
C ASP A 252 16.03 -27.19 12.59
N PHE A 253 16.21 -26.08 13.31
CA PHE A 253 15.56 -24.82 13.00
C PHE A 253 16.12 -24.18 11.73
N ALA A 254 17.43 -24.26 11.48
CA ALA A 254 18.06 -23.82 10.25
C ALA A 254 17.46 -24.54 9.04
N LEU A 255 17.31 -25.87 9.12
CA LEU A 255 16.68 -26.68 8.08
C LEU A 255 15.19 -26.31 7.90
N TRP A 256 14.47 -26.10 8.99
CA TRP A 256 13.06 -25.64 8.96
C TRP A 256 12.93 -24.30 8.24
N ILE A 257 13.80 -23.33 8.55
CA ILE A 257 13.81 -22.02 7.90
C ILE A 257 14.17 -22.18 6.42
N LEU A 258 15.20 -22.94 6.09
CA LEU A 258 15.66 -23.10 4.71
C LEU A 258 14.58 -23.73 3.82
N ARG A 259 13.88 -24.78 4.28
CA ARG A 259 12.75 -25.40 3.53
C ARG A 259 11.66 -24.38 3.20
N ARG A 260 11.25 -23.58 4.19
CA ARG A 260 10.24 -22.53 4.00
C ARG A 260 10.75 -21.35 3.18
N PHE A 261 12.04 -21.02 3.31
CA PHE A 261 12.64 -19.91 2.58
C PHE A 261 12.73 -20.22 1.09
N VAL A 262 13.10 -21.46 0.72
CA VAL A 262 13.06 -21.96 -0.66
C VAL A 262 11.67 -21.76 -1.28
N ARG A 263 10.60 -22.11 -0.54
CA ARG A 263 9.21 -21.91 -0.99
C ARG A 263 8.88 -20.43 -1.23
N SER A 264 9.52 -19.50 -0.52
CA SER A 264 9.29 -18.06 -0.65
C SER A 264 9.97 -17.40 -1.87
N ILE A 265 10.92 -18.09 -2.52
CA ILE A 265 11.75 -17.53 -3.61
C ILE A 265 11.02 -17.63 -4.96
N LYS A 266 11.14 -16.57 -5.78
CA LYS A 266 10.53 -16.50 -7.12
C LYS A 266 11.40 -17.07 -8.24
N SER A 267 12.72 -16.90 -8.17
CA SER A 267 13.66 -17.40 -9.19
C SER A 267 13.86 -18.91 -9.03
N ALA A 268 13.77 -19.66 -10.13
CA ALA A 268 14.01 -21.09 -10.14
C ALA A 268 15.49 -21.41 -9.86
N GLU A 269 16.40 -20.72 -10.54
CA GLU A 269 17.86 -20.87 -10.40
C GLU A 269 18.31 -20.63 -8.95
N LYS A 270 17.78 -19.59 -8.28
CA LYS A 270 18.11 -19.32 -6.87
C LYS A 270 17.54 -20.36 -5.90
N ARG A 271 16.41 -21.01 -6.24
CA ARG A 271 15.87 -22.10 -5.43
C ARG A 271 16.75 -23.33 -5.56
N GLU A 272 17.13 -23.67 -6.78
CA GLU A 272 18.00 -24.81 -7.06
C GLU A 272 19.37 -24.66 -6.40
N ALA A 273 20.02 -23.50 -6.54
CA ALA A 273 21.29 -23.23 -5.88
C ALA A 273 21.18 -23.30 -4.35
N LEU A 274 20.08 -22.79 -3.77
CA LEU A 274 19.86 -22.86 -2.32
C LEU A 274 19.57 -24.29 -1.84
N CYS A 275 18.83 -25.08 -2.61
CA CYS A 275 18.59 -26.49 -2.33
C CYS A 275 19.91 -27.29 -2.39
N ALA A 276 20.73 -27.05 -3.41
CA ALA A 276 22.04 -27.69 -3.55
C ALA A 276 22.97 -27.34 -2.38
N ALA A 277 23.08 -26.05 -2.02
CA ALA A 277 23.93 -25.60 -0.92
C ALA A 277 23.40 -26.05 0.47
N GLY A 278 22.07 -26.10 0.65
CA GLY A 278 21.43 -26.48 1.90
C GLY A 278 21.21 -27.98 2.08
N GLY A 279 21.59 -28.82 1.11
CA GLY A 279 21.34 -30.26 1.14
C GLY A 279 19.84 -30.63 1.13
N ILE A 280 18.99 -29.80 0.53
CA ILE A 280 17.53 -29.97 0.54
C ILE A 280 17.07 -30.55 -0.78
N SER A 281 16.34 -31.67 -0.74
CA SER A 281 15.72 -32.24 -1.95
C SER A 281 14.47 -31.46 -2.35
N ILE A 282 14.43 -30.93 -3.58
CA ILE A 282 13.27 -30.22 -4.14
C ILE A 282 12.02 -31.11 -4.13
N ALA A 283 12.17 -32.40 -4.42
CA ALA A 283 11.08 -33.37 -4.40
C ALA A 283 10.46 -33.56 -3.00
N SER A 284 11.26 -33.40 -1.94
CA SER A 284 10.76 -33.43 -0.55
C SER A 284 9.93 -32.19 -0.21
N ILE A 285 10.28 -31.03 -0.77
CA ILE A 285 9.57 -29.76 -0.52
C ILE A 285 8.19 -29.78 -1.19
N ASP A 286 8.09 -30.34 -2.40
CA ASP A 286 6.84 -30.42 -3.17
C ASP A 286 5.93 -31.57 -2.68
N ALA A 287 6.47 -32.62 -2.08
CA ALA A 287 5.68 -33.70 -1.48
C ALA A 287 4.96 -33.25 -0.18
N GLU A 288 5.65 -32.52 0.70
CA GLU A 288 5.06 -31.93 1.91
C GLU A 288 3.93 -30.93 1.57
N ASP A 289 4.03 -30.26 0.42
CA ASP A 289 3.02 -29.31 -0.07
C ASP A 289 1.68 -30.00 -0.38
N VAL A 290 1.74 -31.19 -1.00
CA VAL A 290 0.55 -32.00 -1.32
C VAL A 290 -0.10 -32.55 -0.05
N GLU A 291 0.68 -32.96 0.95
CA GLU A 291 0.16 -33.41 2.26
C GLU A 291 -0.47 -32.27 3.07
N GLU A 292 0.16 -31.10 3.11
CA GLU A 292 -0.33 -29.93 3.85
C GLU A 292 -1.66 -29.40 3.26
N ASN A 293 -1.80 -29.43 1.93
CA ASN A 293 -3.07 -29.14 1.26
C ASN A 293 -4.15 -30.20 1.53
N ARG A 294 -3.76 -31.48 1.63
CA ARG A 294 -4.69 -32.60 1.89
C ARG A 294 -5.19 -32.58 3.35
N SER A 295 -4.32 -32.24 4.30
CA SER A 295 -4.66 -32.08 5.72
C SER A 295 -5.49 -30.82 5.99
N GLN A 296 -5.26 -29.70 5.29
CA GLN A 296 -6.16 -28.53 5.35
C GLN A 296 -7.57 -28.83 4.83
N HIS A 297 -7.70 -29.62 3.75
CA HIS A 297 -9.02 -30.07 3.24
C HIS A 297 -9.71 -31.06 4.18
N GLN A 298 -8.96 -31.93 4.86
CA GLN A 298 -9.50 -32.87 5.84
C GLN A 298 -9.94 -32.17 7.13
N ASN A 299 -9.19 -31.18 7.62
CA ASN A 299 -9.55 -30.39 8.79
C ASN A 299 -10.79 -29.52 8.54
N TYR A 300 -10.98 -29.00 7.32
CA TYR A 300 -12.22 -28.31 6.93
C TYR A 300 -13.42 -29.27 6.84
N ARG A 301 -13.19 -30.54 6.47
CA ARG A 301 -14.24 -31.56 6.39
C ARG A 301 -14.65 -32.09 7.77
N LEU A 302 -13.72 -32.14 8.72
CA LEU A 302 -13.98 -32.53 10.10
C LEU A 302 -14.66 -31.40 10.90
N SER A 303 -14.30 -30.13 10.66
CA SER A 303 -14.95 -28.99 11.32
C SER A 303 -16.43 -28.84 10.94
N VAL A 304 -16.80 -29.17 9.70
CA VAL A 304 -18.20 -29.17 9.23
C VAL A 304 -18.99 -30.35 9.83
N GLN A 305 -18.32 -31.45 10.17
CA GLN A 305 -18.96 -32.62 10.80
C GLN A 305 -19.13 -32.43 12.31
N GLU A 306 -18.21 -31.72 12.98
CA GLU A 306 -18.34 -31.31 14.39
C GLU A 306 -19.40 -30.21 14.59
N GLU A 307 -19.61 -29.31 13.62
CA GLU A 307 -20.71 -28.33 13.66
C GLU A 307 -22.11 -28.98 13.60
N GLU A 308 -22.29 -30.07 12.83
CA GLU A 308 -23.58 -30.80 12.77
C GLU A 308 -23.88 -31.63 14.03
N GLU A 309 -22.86 -32.05 14.79
CA GLU A 309 -23.05 -32.75 16.08
C GLU A 309 -23.18 -31.79 17.27
N ALA A 310 -22.51 -30.63 17.24
CA ALA A 310 -22.61 -29.61 18.28
C ALA A 310 -24.01 -28.97 18.35
N ASP A 311 -24.71 -28.84 17.22
CA ASP A 311 -26.05 -28.24 17.16
C ASP A 311 -27.17 -29.15 17.73
N ARG A 312 -26.87 -30.44 17.94
CA ARG A 312 -27.78 -31.37 18.65
C ARG A 312 -27.57 -31.39 20.17
N GLN A 313 -26.43 -30.95 20.69
CA GLN A 313 -26.12 -30.99 22.13
C GLN A 313 -26.32 -29.65 22.86
N SER A 314 -26.32 -28.53 22.14
CA SER A 314 -26.47 -27.17 22.68
C SER A 314 -27.88 -26.80 23.17
N ARG A 315 -28.90 -27.65 22.97
CA ARG A 315 -30.25 -27.45 23.55
C ARG A 315 -30.41 -27.94 25.01
N LYS A 316 -29.36 -28.39 25.69
CA LYS A 316 -29.50 -29.00 27.02
C LYS A 316 -28.66 -28.41 28.17
N TYR A 317 -27.88 -27.34 27.97
CA TYR A 317 -26.98 -26.83 29.02
C TYR A 317 -26.97 -25.31 29.27
N GLU A 318 -27.90 -24.53 28.71
CA GLU A 318 -28.05 -23.10 29.00
C GLU A 318 -28.90 -22.79 30.26
N GLN A 319 -28.87 -23.68 31.26
CA GLN A 319 -29.58 -23.48 32.51
C GLN A 319 -28.72 -23.90 33.71
N LYS A 320 -27.49 -23.38 33.78
CA LYS A 320 -26.67 -23.27 35.00
C LYS A 320 -25.38 -22.53 34.65
N LEU A 321 -24.96 -21.61 35.54
CA LEU A 321 -23.75 -20.78 35.48
C LEU A 321 -23.95 -19.31 35.04
N GLN A 322 -25.05 -18.70 35.50
CA GLN A 322 -24.97 -17.34 36.05
C GLN A 322 -24.67 -17.42 37.56
N THR A 323 -23.42 -17.62 37.94
CA THR A 323 -22.95 -17.28 39.30
C THR A 323 -21.44 -17.13 39.32
N PHE A 324 -20.98 -16.09 40.01
CA PHE A 324 -19.59 -15.73 40.36
C PHE A 324 -18.86 -14.73 39.46
N SER A 325 -19.22 -13.47 39.70
CA SER A 325 -18.30 -12.33 39.68
C SER A 325 -17.37 -12.32 40.90
N SER A 326 -16.17 -11.76 40.69
CA SER A 326 -15.34 -10.93 41.59
C SER A 326 -14.15 -11.54 42.37
N SER A 327 -12.95 -11.03 42.06
CA SER A 327 -11.74 -10.77 42.89
C SER A 327 -10.56 -10.49 41.94
N GLN A 328 -9.60 -9.56 42.07
CA GLN A 328 -9.08 -8.59 43.06
C GLN A 328 -8.25 -7.54 42.25
N ARG A 329 -8.38 -6.23 42.45
CA ARG A 329 -7.57 -5.32 43.30
C ARG A 329 -6.02 -5.28 43.09
N SER A 330 -5.59 -4.17 42.47
CA SER A 330 -4.52 -3.21 42.85
C SER A 330 -3.05 -3.65 43.05
N SER A 331 -2.14 -2.99 42.33
CA SER A 331 -0.89 -2.46 42.90
C SER A 331 -0.52 -1.13 42.24
N ALA A 332 -0.03 -0.20 43.06
CA ALA A 332 0.09 1.22 42.81
C ALA A 332 1.52 1.66 42.46
N GLY A 333 1.61 2.82 41.78
CA GLY A 333 2.64 3.82 42.09
C GLY A 333 3.78 3.98 41.08
N ARG A 334 3.74 5.07 40.30
CA ARG A 334 4.83 6.07 40.28
C ARG A 334 4.38 7.40 39.69
N VAL A 335 4.90 8.44 40.32
CA VAL A 335 4.54 9.86 40.29
C VAL A 335 4.83 10.49 38.93
N SER A 336 3.86 11.27 38.42
CA SER A 336 3.94 12.02 37.17
C SER A 336 4.42 13.45 37.42
N ASP A 337 5.40 13.88 36.65
CA ASP A 337 5.72 15.30 36.40
C ASP A 337 5.17 15.67 35.00
N PRO A 338 4.58 16.87 34.78
CA PRO A 338 3.76 17.15 33.62
C PRO A 338 4.55 17.85 32.51
N ALA A 339 5.21 17.10 31.63
CA ALA A 339 5.69 17.66 30.36
C ALA A 339 5.82 16.60 29.27
N VAL A 340 5.03 16.78 28.20
CA VAL A 340 5.11 16.12 26.89
C VAL A 340 4.79 14.62 26.90
N SER A 341 3.49 14.30 26.75
CA SER A 341 3.01 12.96 26.41
C SER A 341 3.74 12.45 25.17
N GLY A 342 4.54 11.39 25.37
CA GLY A 342 5.35 10.76 24.35
C GLY A 342 4.49 10.30 23.19
N ARG A 343 4.68 10.92 22.01
CA ARG A 343 4.07 10.45 20.76
C ARG A 343 4.55 9.03 20.48
N VAL A 344 3.75 8.05 20.88
CA VAL A 344 3.88 6.67 20.44
C VAL A 344 4.00 6.69 18.91
N SER A 345 5.03 6.05 18.36
CA SER A 345 5.22 5.96 16.92
C SER A 345 3.89 5.51 16.28
N ARG A 346 3.36 6.26 15.30
CA ARG A 346 2.07 5.96 14.65
C ARG A 346 1.97 4.52 14.12
N LYS A 347 3.10 3.89 13.80
CA LYS A 347 3.17 2.46 13.44
C LYS A 347 2.82 1.54 14.62
N LYS A 348 3.27 1.87 15.82
CA LYS A 348 2.97 1.15 17.07
C LYS A 348 1.50 1.36 17.46
N ALA A 349 0.97 2.58 17.31
CA ALA A 349 -0.44 2.88 17.57
C ALA A 349 -1.38 2.10 16.61
N ASN A 350 -1.05 2.05 15.31
CA ASN A 350 -1.81 1.25 14.34
C ASN A 350 -1.83 -0.25 14.67
N ARG A 351 -0.69 -0.78 15.13
CA ARG A 351 -0.59 -2.17 15.57
C ARG A 351 -1.49 -2.42 16.79
N GLN A 352 -1.46 -1.51 17.76
CA GLN A 352 -2.30 -1.59 18.96
C GLN A 352 -3.80 -1.53 18.65
N ILE A 353 -4.21 -0.69 17.69
CA ILE A 353 -5.62 -0.63 17.24
C ILE A 353 -6.04 -1.98 16.67
N LEU A 354 -5.27 -2.55 15.74
CA LEU A 354 -5.62 -3.84 15.11
C LEU A 354 -5.57 -5.01 16.10
N GLU A 355 -4.61 -5.03 17.02
CA GLU A 355 -4.56 -6.02 18.11
C GLU A 355 -5.82 -5.93 18.98
N ARG A 356 -6.28 -4.72 19.31
CA ARG A 356 -7.49 -4.52 20.13
C ARG A 356 -8.76 -4.87 19.38
N VAL A 357 -8.87 -4.54 18.10
CA VAL A 357 -10.02 -4.98 17.26
C VAL A 357 -10.06 -6.50 17.17
N ASN A 358 -8.92 -7.16 16.97
CA ASN A 358 -8.86 -8.62 16.89
C ASN A 358 -9.24 -9.31 18.22
N ALA A 359 -8.85 -8.70 19.34
CA ALA A 359 -9.25 -9.17 20.67
C ALA A 359 -10.75 -8.97 20.92
N LEU A 360 -11.32 -7.84 20.48
CA LEU A 360 -12.75 -7.53 20.63
C LEU A 360 -13.64 -8.36 19.68
N SER A 361 -13.10 -8.79 18.54
CA SER A 361 -13.82 -9.62 17.58
C SER A 361 -13.70 -11.12 17.86
N ASN A 362 -13.04 -11.54 18.95
CA ASN A 362 -12.75 -12.95 19.25
C ASN A 362 -12.09 -13.70 18.07
N GLY A 363 -11.28 -13.00 17.26
CA GLY A 363 -10.64 -13.57 16.08
C GLY A 363 -11.52 -13.64 14.82
N ASP A 364 -12.72 -13.06 14.82
CA ASP A 364 -13.54 -12.98 13.61
C ASP A 364 -12.87 -12.11 12.53
N ILE A 365 -12.48 -12.76 11.44
CA ILE A 365 -11.80 -12.17 10.29
C ILE A 365 -12.73 -11.19 9.56
N HIS A 366 -14.04 -11.43 9.58
CA HIS A 366 -15.02 -10.58 8.90
C HIS A 366 -15.09 -9.21 9.57
N THR A 367 -15.29 -9.16 10.89
CA THR A 367 -15.31 -7.92 11.68
C THR A 367 -14.00 -7.12 11.55
N VAL A 368 -12.84 -7.78 11.55
CA VAL A 368 -11.54 -7.12 11.34
C VAL A 368 -11.45 -6.50 9.93
N THR A 369 -12.03 -7.15 8.92
CA THR A 369 -12.03 -6.68 7.54
C THR A 369 -12.97 -5.49 7.37
N GLU A 370 -14.17 -5.56 7.93
CA GLU A 370 -15.13 -4.44 7.97
C GLU A 370 -14.54 -3.23 8.68
N PHE A 371 -13.86 -3.42 9.82
CA PHE A 371 -13.20 -2.33 10.53
C PHE A 371 -12.15 -1.63 9.65
N LYS A 372 -11.34 -2.40 8.90
CA LYS A 372 -10.36 -1.84 7.96
C LYS A 372 -11.04 -1.05 6.84
N GLN A 373 -12.18 -1.52 6.35
CA GLN A 373 -12.96 -0.82 5.32
C GLN A 373 -13.56 0.47 5.87
N ALA A 374 -14.19 0.44 7.05
CA ALA A 374 -14.74 1.61 7.72
C ALA A 374 -13.66 2.64 8.05
N ALA A 375 -12.48 2.21 8.52
CA ALA A 375 -11.33 3.09 8.77
C ALA A 375 -10.80 3.74 7.49
N LYS A 376 -10.83 3.00 6.36
CA LYS A 376 -10.48 3.54 5.04
C LYS A 376 -11.53 4.55 4.56
N ALA A 377 -12.81 4.23 4.69
CA ALA A 377 -13.93 5.09 4.30
C ALA A 377 -13.95 6.40 5.10
N LEU A 378 -13.70 6.32 6.41
CA LEU A 378 -13.54 7.48 7.29
C LEU A 378 -12.41 8.38 6.81
N GLY A 379 -11.26 7.78 6.48
CA GLY A 379 -10.14 8.53 5.95
C GLY A 379 -10.42 9.16 4.58
N ASN A 380 -11.20 8.48 3.73
CA ASN A 380 -11.62 8.98 2.41
C ASN A 380 -12.70 10.06 2.50
N GLN A 381 -13.23 10.35 3.69
CA GLN A 381 -14.43 11.17 3.89
C GLN A 381 -15.69 10.60 3.19
N GLU A 382 -15.65 9.33 2.78
CA GLU A 382 -16.82 8.57 2.34
C GLU A 382 -17.75 8.24 3.52
N MET A 383 -17.18 8.25 4.74
CA MET A 383 -17.89 8.06 6.00
C MET A 383 -17.57 9.22 6.94
N SER A 384 -18.60 9.81 7.56
CA SER A 384 -18.43 10.88 8.54
C SER A 384 -17.85 10.35 9.86
N GLY A 385 -17.22 11.22 10.66
CA GLY A 385 -16.76 10.84 11.99
C GLY A 385 -17.87 10.28 12.89
N GLN A 386 -19.09 10.81 12.77
CA GLN A 386 -20.26 10.33 13.52
C GLN A 386 -20.68 8.91 13.07
N ALA A 387 -20.77 8.66 11.76
CA ALA A 387 -21.12 7.36 11.21
C ALA A 387 -20.09 6.28 11.62
N PHE A 388 -18.81 6.64 11.66
CA PHE A 388 -17.76 5.74 12.13
C PHE A 388 -17.86 5.44 13.63
N VAL A 389 -18.15 6.44 14.46
CA VAL A 389 -18.39 6.25 15.90
C VAL A 389 -19.61 5.35 16.14
N ASP A 390 -20.68 5.53 15.37
CA ASP A 390 -21.90 4.73 15.49
C ASP A 390 -21.67 3.28 15.06
N TYR A 391 -20.89 3.06 13.98
CA TYR A 391 -20.39 1.74 13.60
C TYR A 391 -19.60 1.07 14.73
N LEU A 392 -18.62 1.77 15.33
CA LEU A 392 -17.84 1.17 16.41
C LEU A 392 -18.70 0.82 17.63
N ARG A 393 -19.67 1.67 17.97
CA ARG A 393 -20.59 1.43 19.09
C ARG A 393 -21.53 0.25 18.81
N SER A 394 -22.00 0.08 17.58
CA SER A 394 -22.89 -1.05 17.23
C SER A 394 -22.13 -2.37 17.16
N THR A 395 -20.89 -2.36 16.64
CA THR A 395 -20.09 -3.58 16.44
C THR A 395 -19.39 -4.05 17.72
N PHE A 396 -18.78 -3.14 18.50
CA PHE A 396 -17.95 -3.52 19.66
C PHE A 396 -18.60 -3.18 21.01
N GLY A 397 -19.74 -2.51 21.00
CA GLY A 397 -20.38 -1.99 22.20
C GLY A 397 -19.76 -0.69 22.70
N LYS A 398 -20.54 0.07 23.48
CA LYS A 398 -20.23 1.45 23.84
C LYS A 398 -18.87 1.64 24.53
N MET A 399 -18.56 0.82 25.54
CA MET A 399 -17.33 0.95 26.32
C MET A 399 -16.07 0.64 25.50
N ALA A 400 -16.09 -0.47 24.75
CA ALA A 400 -14.94 -0.87 23.93
C ALA A 400 -14.74 0.08 22.73
N ALA A 401 -15.83 0.59 22.16
CA ALA A 401 -15.77 1.61 21.11
C ALA A 401 -15.09 2.90 21.59
N GLU A 402 -15.40 3.37 22.80
CA GLU A 402 -14.80 4.58 23.38
C GLU A 402 -13.27 4.43 23.56
N GLU A 403 -12.81 3.28 24.07
CA GLU A 403 -11.37 2.99 24.19
C GLU A 403 -10.67 2.90 22.84
N LEU A 404 -11.33 2.29 21.84
CA LEU A 404 -10.80 2.19 20.49
C LEU A 404 -10.70 3.57 19.83
N LEU A 405 -11.72 4.41 20.01
CA LEU A 405 -11.80 5.75 19.43
C LEU A 405 -10.69 6.68 19.93
N VAL A 406 -10.31 6.59 21.21
CA VAL A 406 -9.17 7.35 21.75
C VAL A 406 -7.89 7.03 20.98
N LEU A 407 -7.63 5.75 20.70
CA LEU A 407 -6.46 5.33 19.92
C LEU A 407 -6.56 5.77 18.46
N VAL A 408 -7.77 5.71 17.87
CA VAL A 408 -7.99 6.10 16.47
C VAL A 408 -7.77 7.60 16.26
N VAL A 409 -8.29 8.45 17.14
CA VAL A 409 -8.16 9.92 17.07
C VAL A 409 -6.69 10.35 16.99
N ASP A 410 -5.80 9.70 17.73
CA ASP A 410 -4.37 10.02 17.75
C ASP A 410 -3.61 9.58 16.49
N VAL A 411 -4.21 8.70 15.68
CA VAL A 411 -3.59 8.11 14.49
C VAL A 411 -4.08 8.75 13.19
N VAL A 412 -5.32 9.25 13.16
CA VAL A 412 -5.88 9.93 11.98
C VAL A 412 -5.05 11.18 11.66
N PRO A 413 -4.49 11.33 10.45
CA PRO A 413 -3.64 12.48 10.12
C PRO A 413 -4.41 13.77 9.82
N GLN A 414 -5.69 13.67 9.46
CA GLN A 414 -6.53 14.80 9.02
C GLN A 414 -7.14 15.53 10.25
N PRO A 415 -6.78 16.81 10.51
CA PRO A 415 -7.27 17.54 11.69
C PRO A 415 -8.79 17.72 11.74
N GLN A 416 -9.44 17.84 10.58
CA GLN A 416 -10.90 17.96 10.47
C GLN A 416 -11.60 16.67 10.96
N VAL A 417 -11.16 15.51 10.48
CA VAL A 417 -11.68 14.21 10.93
C VAL A 417 -11.37 13.96 12.41
N GLN A 418 -10.19 14.35 12.90
CA GLN A 418 -9.90 14.29 14.33
C GLN A 418 -10.90 15.14 15.14
N GLN A 419 -11.24 16.33 14.66
CA GLN A 419 -12.21 17.20 15.33
C GLN A 419 -13.62 16.59 15.31
N GLU A 420 -14.07 16.05 14.18
CA GLU A 420 -15.35 15.35 14.09
C GLU A 420 -15.44 14.17 15.05
N LEU A 421 -14.40 13.33 15.10
CA LEU A 421 -14.33 12.21 16.03
C LEU A 421 -14.37 12.69 17.49
N ARG A 422 -13.62 13.74 17.85
CA ARG A 422 -13.65 14.32 19.21
C ARG A 422 -15.03 14.86 19.58
N VAL A 423 -15.71 15.54 18.65
CA VAL A 423 -17.07 16.06 18.87
C VAL A 423 -18.08 14.92 19.02
N ALA A 424 -17.99 13.88 18.19
CA ALA A 424 -18.85 12.69 18.27
C ALA A 424 -18.62 11.88 19.56
N LEU A 425 -17.40 11.92 20.10
CA LEU A 425 -17.04 11.34 21.40
C LEU A 425 -17.60 12.19 22.56
N ALA A 426 -17.61 13.51 22.42
CA ALA A 426 -18.11 14.45 23.44
C ALA A 426 -19.65 14.53 23.52
N ARG A 427 -20.37 14.15 22.46
CA ARG A 427 -21.84 14.00 22.49
C ARG A 427 -22.25 12.80 23.36
N LYS A 428 -22.22 12.99 24.68
CA LYS A 428 -22.97 12.16 25.65
C LYS A 428 -24.46 12.31 25.32
N ILE A 429 -25.15 11.18 25.17
CA ILE A 429 -26.60 11.13 24.95
C ILE A 429 -27.33 11.85 26.11
N PRO A 430 -28.42 12.61 25.84
CA PRO A 430 -29.21 13.29 26.86
C PRO A 430 -29.77 12.31 27.88
N THR A 431 -29.76 12.71 29.15
CA THR A 431 -30.45 12.04 30.24
C THR A 431 -31.92 11.81 29.85
N PRO A 432 -32.48 10.60 30.01
CA PRO A 432 -33.91 10.41 29.80
C PRO A 432 -34.66 11.23 30.86
N VAL A 433 -35.51 12.15 30.40
CA VAL A 433 -36.47 12.85 31.25
C VAL A 433 -37.43 11.79 31.81
N LEU A 434 -37.30 11.52 33.10
CA LEU A 434 -38.27 10.76 33.87
C LEU A 434 -39.63 11.47 33.74
N LEU A 435 -40.57 10.80 33.08
CA LEU A 435 -42.00 11.10 33.16
C LEU A 435 -42.43 10.93 34.62
N ASP A 436 -42.59 12.05 35.31
CA ASP A 436 -43.25 12.09 36.61
C ASP A 436 -44.73 11.76 36.40
N LYS A 437 -45.09 10.51 36.66
CA LYS A 437 -46.46 10.10 36.94
C LYS A 437 -46.65 10.18 38.45
N ASP A 438 -47.14 11.31 38.93
CA ASP A 438 -47.75 11.36 40.26
C ASP A 438 -49.25 11.63 40.15
N VAL A 439 -49.98 10.51 40.19
CA VAL A 439 -51.38 10.46 40.59
C VAL A 439 -51.41 10.61 42.11
N LYS A 440 -51.97 11.73 42.61
CA LYS A 440 -52.48 11.77 43.98
C LYS A 440 -53.87 12.38 44.03
N THR A 441 -54.83 11.46 43.99
CA THR A 441 -56.20 11.63 44.46
C THR A 441 -56.19 11.92 45.97
N LYS A 442 -56.84 13.00 46.42
CA LYS A 442 -57.92 12.97 47.46
C LYS A 442 -58.24 14.36 48.06
N ALA A 443 -59.54 14.69 47.91
CA ALA A 443 -60.49 15.04 48.97
C ALA A 443 -60.59 16.49 49.52
N LYS A 444 -61.86 16.96 49.49
CA LYS A 444 -62.52 18.03 50.26
C LYS A 444 -62.04 19.45 49.95
N MET A 445 -62.91 20.35 49.51
CA MET A 445 -64.15 20.75 50.17
C MET A 445 -65.21 21.21 49.18
#